data_AF-A0A2B7ZZF5-F1
#
_entry.id   AF-A0A2B7ZZF5-F1
#
_cell.length_a   1.000
_cell.length_b   1.000
_cell.length_c   1.000
_cell.angle_alpha   90.00
_cell.angle_beta   90.00
_cell.angle_gamma   90.00
#
_symmetry.space_group_name_H-M   'P 1'
#
loop_
_entity.id
_entity.type
_entity.pdbx_description
1 polymer ?
#
loop_
_entity_poly.entity_id
_entity_poly.type
_entity_poly.pdbx_seq_one_letter_code
_entity_poly.pdbx_strand_id
1 'polypeptide(L)' 'LGAEQYMKVAAGLYLLRQTVMGPALFDMAFKEYARRWAFRHPRPADFFRTMEDASAVDLDWFWRGWFYSTD' A
#
# COMPACT_ATOMS: atom_id res chain seq x y z
N LEU A 1 1.18 16.45 14.04
CA LEU A 1 0.31 15.76 13.06
C LEU A 1 1.10 15.15 11.90
N GLY A 2 2.03 15.86 11.24
CA GLY A 2 2.78 15.29 10.11
C GLY A 2 3.69 14.10 10.45
N ALA A 3 4.48 14.16 11.52
CA ALA A 3 5.45 13.11 11.86
C ALA A 3 4.81 11.74 12.17
N GLU A 4 3.67 11.73 12.87
CA GLU A 4 2.94 10.49 13.18
C GLU A 4 2.36 9.83 11.92
N GLN A 5 1.88 10.62 10.95
CA GLN A 5 1.37 10.09 9.69
C GLN A 5 2.49 9.45 8.86
N TYR A 6 3.69 10.06 8.82
CA TYR A 6 4.85 9.46 8.15
C TYR A 6 5.25 8.12 8.80
N MET A 7 5.31 8.06 10.14
CA MET A 7 5.63 6.81 10.83
C MET A 7 4.55 5.74 10.62
N LYS A 8 3.28 6.10 10.72
CA LYS A 8 2.16 5.17 10.54
C LYS A 8 2.12 4.61 9.11
N VAL A 9 2.37 5.43 8.09
CA VAL A 9 2.45 4.99 6.70
C VAL A 9 3.67 4.11 6.46
N ALA A 10 4.85 4.49 6.97
CA ALA A 10 6.07 3.70 6.83
C ALA A 10 5.95 2.32 7.48
N ALA A 11 5.38 2.26 8.69
CA ALA A 11 5.12 1.00 9.39
C ALA A 11 4.09 0.14 8.65
N GLY A 12 3.04 0.74 8.09
CA GLY A 12 2.04 0.03 7.29
C GLY A 12 2.65 -0.61 6.04
N LEU A 13 3.49 0.12 5.31
CA LEU A 13 4.19 -0.40 4.14
C LEU A 13 5.18 -1.51 4.51
N TYR A 14 5.86 -1.38 5.64
CA TYR A 14 6.76 -2.43 6.14
C TYR A 14 6.00 -3.73 6.45
N LEU A 15 4.88 -3.65 7.18
CA LEU A 15 4.04 -4.81 7.49
C LEU A 15 3.41 -5.43 6.23
N LEU A 16 2.96 -4.60 5.30
CA LEU A 16 2.42 -5.06 4.02
C LEU A 16 3.44 -5.89 3.25
N ARG A 17 4.70 -5.42 3.21
CA ARG A 17 5.80 -6.11 2.53
C ARG A 17 6.29 -7.37 3.27
N GLN A 18 6.39 -7.34 4.59
CA GLN A 18 6.99 -8.43 5.36
C GLN A 18 6.00 -9.53 5.74
N THR A 19 4.76 -9.16 6.04
CA THR A 19 3.80 -10.05 6.71
C THR A 19 2.60 -10.40 5.83
N VAL A 20 2.07 -9.45 5.06
CA VAL A 20 0.83 -9.66 4.28
C VAL A 20 1.11 -10.27 2.91
N MET A 21 1.98 -9.63 2.11
CA MET A 21 2.19 -10.00 0.71
C MET A 21 3.51 -10.74 0.48
N GLY A 22 4.47 -10.53 1.37
CA GLY A 22 5.86 -10.96 1.18
C GLY A 22 6.64 -10.06 0.22
N PRO A 23 7.99 -10.04 0.32
CA PRO A 23 8.83 -9.10 -0.41
C PRO A 23 8.69 -9.15 -1.93
N ALA A 24 8.66 -10.36 -2.52
CA ALA A 24 8.67 -10.52 -3.98
C ALA A 24 7.37 -10.03 -4.63
N LEU A 25 6.21 -10.36 -4.03
CA LEU A 25 4.90 -9.95 -4.53
C LEU A 25 4.70 -8.44 -4.34
N PHE A 26 5.08 -7.92 -3.18
CA PHE A 26 5.07 -6.48 -2.92
C PHE A 26 5.94 -5.72 -3.91
N ASP A 27 7.20 -6.14 -4.11
CA ASP A 27 8.14 -5.45 -4.99
C ASP A 27 7.66 -5.48 -6.45
N MET A 28 6.97 -6.56 -6.88
CA MET A 28 6.34 -6.65 -8.20
C MET A 28 5.16 -5.68 -8.34
N ALA A 29 4.21 -5.69 -7.41
CA ALA A 29 3.05 -4.81 -7.42
C ALA A 29 3.46 -3.33 -7.32
N PHE A 30 4.48 -3.01 -6.52
CA PHE A 30 5.02 -1.68 -6.36
C PHE A 30 5.70 -1.17 -7.64
N LYS A 31 6.41 -2.03 -8.36
CA LYS A 31 6.96 -1.70 -9.70
C LYS A 31 5.85 -1.39 -10.70
N GLU A 32 4.76 -2.16 -10.69
CA GLU A 32 3.63 -1.90 -11.57
C GLU A 32 2.92 -0.57 -11.22
N TYR A 33 2.77 -0.25 -9.93
CA TYR A 33 2.32 1.08 -9.49
C TYR A 33 3.22 2.20 -10.04
N ALA A 34 4.54 2.09 -9.86
CA ALA A 34 5.48 3.07 -10.36
C ALA A 34 5.40 3.22 -11.90
N ARG A 35 5.20 2.12 -12.63
CA ARG A 35 5.04 2.13 -14.09
C ARG A 35 3.74 2.80 -14.53
N ARG A 36 2.61 2.48 -13.89
CA ARG A 36 1.28 3.02 -14.22
C ARG A 36 1.17 4.52 -13.97
N TRP A 37 1.84 4.99 -12.92
CA TRP A 37 1.78 6.39 -12.48
C TRP A 37 3.03 7.19 -12.81
N ALA A 38 3.95 6.62 -13.60
CA ALA A 38 5.07 7.37 -14.16
C ALA A 38 4.54 8.59 -14.93
N PHE A 39 5.08 9.77 -14.59
CA PHE A 39 4.70 11.05 -15.21
C PHE A 39 3.24 11.48 -15.00
N ARG A 40 2.55 10.91 -13.99
CA ARG A 40 1.17 11.26 -13.60
C ARG A 40 1.12 11.67 -12.13
N HIS A 41 0.02 12.32 -11.71
CA HIS A 41 -0.22 12.64 -10.30
C HIS A 41 -1.22 11.64 -9.69
N PRO A 42 -0.76 10.60 -8.97
CA PRO A 42 -1.62 9.63 -8.31
C PRO A 42 -2.32 10.24 -7.09
N ARG A 43 -3.55 9.82 -6.84
CA ARG A 43 -4.24 10.02 -5.56
C ARG A 43 -3.92 8.84 -4.64
N PRO A 44 -4.04 8.98 -3.31
CA PRO A 44 -3.76 7.88 -2.38
C PRO A 44 -4.53 6.58 -2.69
N ALA A 45 -5.79 6.69 -3.14
CA ALA A 45 -6.61 5.53 -3.52
C ALA A 45 -6.05 4.74 -4.72
N ASP A 46 -5.31 5.41 -5.61
CA ASP A 46 -4.71 4.77 -6.79
C ASP A 46 -3.59 3.80 -6.40
N PHE A 47 -2.90 4.07 -5.30
CA PHE A 47 -1.91 3.17 -4.74
C PHE A 47 -2.57 1.88 -4.23
N PHE A 48 -3.58 1.99 -3.37
CA PHE A 48 -4.30 0.83 -2.80
C PHE A 48 -4.87 -0.06 -3.91
N ARG A 49 -5.56 0.55 -4.88
CA ARG A 49 -6.13 -0.16 -6.03
C ARG A 49 -5.08 -0.86 -6.87
N THR A 50 -3.93 -0.23 -7.10
CA THR A 50 -2.86 -0.86 -7.91
C THR A 50 -2.19 -2.01 -7.16
N MET A 51 -2.02 -1.89 -5.84
CA MET A 51 -1.45 -2.95 -5.03
C MET A 51 -2.36 -4.19 -5.00
N GLU A 52 -3.68 -4.03 -4.87
CA GLU A 52 -4.64 -5.14 -4.96
C GLU A 52 -4.67 -5.75 -6.37
N ASP A 53 -4.82 -4.93 -7.41
CA ASP A 53 -4.93 -5.40 -8.81
C ASP A 53 -3.66 -6.12 -9.28
N ALA A 54 -2.48 -5.59 -8.99
CA ALA A 54 -1.22 -6.18 -9.43
C ALA A 54 -0.83 -7.42 -8.63
N SER A 55 -1.28 -7.56 -7.38
CA SER A 55 -0.96 -8.71 -6.54
C SER A 55 -2.01 -9.81 -6.54
N ALA A 56 -3.23 -9.51 -7.00
CA ALA A 56 -4.42 -10.36 -6.87
C ALA A 56 -4.71 -10.78 -5.41
N VAL A 57 -4.24 -10.01 -4.44
CA VAL A 57 -4.51 -10.21 -3.01
C VAL A 57 -5.59 -9.22 -2.57
N ASP A 58 -6.57 -9.71 -1.83
CA ASP A 58 -7.54 -8.87 -1.13
C ASP A 58 -6.84 -8.17 0.05
N LEU A 59 -6.56 -6.88 -0.11
CA LEU A 59 -5.94 -6.03 0.91
C LEU A 59 -6.97 -5.15 1.64
N ASP A 60 -8.25 -5.29 1.33
CA ASP A 60 -9.31 -4.41 1.82
C ASP A 60 -9.40 -4.47 3.36
N TRP A 61 -9.21 -5.67 3.94
CA TRP A 61 -9.13 -5.88 5.39
C TRP A 61 -7.93 -5.19 6.05
N PHE A 62 -6.77 -5.19 5.38
CA PHE A 62 -5.54 -4.58 5.89
C PHE A 62 -5.67 -3.06 5.90
N TRP A 63 -6.15 -2.47 4.79
CA TRP A 63 -6.35 -1.02 4.69
C TRP A 63 -7.41 -0.54 5.67
N ARG A 64 -8.50 -1.29 5.83
CA ARG A 64 -9.54 -0.99 6.84
C ARG A 64 -8.95 -1.01 8.25
N GLY A 65 -8.21 -2.03 8.64
CA GLY A 65 -7.59 -2.15 9.97
C GLY A 65 -6.43 -1.17 10.23
N TRP A 66 -5.74 -0.70 9.20
CA TRP A 66 -4.59 0.20 9.39
C TRP A 66 -4.97 1.68 9.33
N PHE A 67 -5.88 2.06 8.42
CA PHE A 67 -6.24 3.45 8.15
C PHE A 67 -7.64 3.86 8.59
N TYR A 68 -8.60 2.93 8.67
CA TYR A 68 -10.02 3.27 8.89
C TYR A 68 -10.61 2.76 10.21
N SER A 69 -9.96 1.84 10.93
CA SER A 69 -10.39 1.47 12.29
C SER A 69 -9.94 2.54 13.28
N THR A 70 -10.93 3.08 13.99
CA THR A 70 -10.76 3.98 15.12
C THR A 70 -11.09 3.17 16.38
N ASP A 71 -10.13 2.40 16.87
CA ASP A 71 -10.08 1.93 18.26
C ASP A 71 -8.83 2.56 18.89
#